data_AF-A0A923EJ51-F1
#
_entry.id   AF-A0A923EJ51-F1
#
_cell.length_a   1.000
_cell.length_b   1.000
_cell.length_c   1.000
_cell.angle_alpha   90.00
_cell.angle_beta   90.00
_cell.angle_gamma   90.00
#
_symmetry.space_group_name_H-M   'P 1'
#
loop_
_entity.id
_entity.type
_entity.pdbx_description
1 polymer ?
#
loop_
_entity_poly.entity_id
_entity_poly.type
_entity_poly.pdbx_seq_one_letter_code
_entity_poly.pdbx_strand_id
1 'polypeptide(L)' 'MNDNTNNTTKAPCIAVLGTGSDVGKSVIAAALCRIFSDQGLRVAPYKAQNMSNNSGVTPEGLEMG' A
#
# COMPACT_ATOMS: atom_id res chain seq x y z
N MET A 1 28.93 -28.11 1.59
CA MET A 1 27.84 -27.58 0.75
C MET A 1 27.49 -26.20 1.28
N ASN A 2 27.47 -25.18 0.44
CA ASN A 2 27.30 -23.77 0.82
C ASN A 2 25.85 -23.36 0.50
N ASP A 3 24.96 -23.41 1.48
CA ASP A 3 23.55 -23.05 1.36
C ASP A 3 23.36 -21.54 1.56
N ASN A 4 23.86 -20.75 0.62
CA ASN A 4 23.59 -19.32 0.54
C ASN A 4 22.15 -19.09 0.01
N THR A 5 21.16 -19.51 0.80
CA THR A 5 19.74 -19.24 0.53
C THR A 5 19.43 -17.86 1.10
N ASN A 6 19.51 -16.84 0.26
CA ASN A 6 19.02 -15.50 0.54
C ASN A 6 17.50 -15.58 0.80
N ASN A 7 17.10 -15.83 2.04
CA ASN A 7 15.72 -15.91 2.47
C ASN A 7 15.12 -14.49 2.54
N THR A 8 14.81 -13.91 1.39
CA THR A 8 14.06 -12.66 1.28
C THR A 8 12.60 -12.92 1.67
N THR A 9 12.32 -12.77 2.97
CA THR A 9 10.96 -12.85 3.50
C THR A 9 10.11 -11.72 2.89
N LYS A 10 8.99 -12.09 2.24
CA LYS A 10 8.08 -11.11 1.64
C LYS A 10 7.43 -10.25 2.72
N ALA A 11 7.24 -8.97 2.43
CA ALA A 11 6.50 -8.07 3.32
C ALA A 11 5.03 -8.54 3.46
N PRO A 12 4.44 -8.48 4.67
CA PRO A 12 3.01 -8.74 4.87
C PRO A 12 2.16 -7.77 4.05
N CYS A 13 1.04 -8.25 3.51
CA CYS A 13 0.10 -7.44 2.72
C CYS A 13 -1.28 -7.44 3.39
N ILE A 14 -1.91 -6.26 3.45
CA ILE A 14 -3.26 -6.06 3.99
C ILE A 14 -4.12 -5.37 2.92
N ALA A 15 -5.26 -5.96 2.60
CA ALA A 15 -6.24 -5.39 1.68
C ALA A 15 -7.44 -4.81 2.44
N VAL A 16 -7.84 -3.60 2.07
CA VAL A 16 -9.05 -2.94 2.62
C VAL A 16 -10.15 -2.97 1.57
N LEU A 17 -11.19 -3.77 1.81
CA LEU A 17 -12.32 -4.00 0.90
C LEU A 17 -13.60 -3.35 1.45
N GLY A 18 -14.57 -3.11 0.58
CA GLY A 18 -15.87 -2.56 0.95
C GLY A 18 -16.93 -2.80 -0.12
N THR A 19 -18.20 -2.64 0.25
CA THR A 19 -19.37 -3.04 -0.56
C THR A 19 -19.76 -2.04 -1.66
N GLY A 20 -19.10 -0.88 -1.72
CA GLY A 20 -19.34 0.15 -2.73
C GLY A 20 -18.18 1.15 -2.84
N SER A 21 -18.29 2.09 -3.77
CA SER A 21 -17.41 3.27 -3.80
C SER A 21 -17.69 4.16 -2.58
N ASP A 22 -16.73 4.98 -2.17
CA ASP A 22 -16.92 6.03 -1.15
C ASP A 22 -17.29 5.60 0.28
N VAL A 23 -17.40 4.30 0.57
CA VAL A 23 -17.62 3.76 1.93
C VAL A 23 -16.43 3.94 2.90
N GLY A 24 -15.47 4.82 2.60
CA GLY A 24 -14.37 5.16 3.50
C GLY A 24 -13.14 4.25 3.45
N LYS A 25 -13.04 3.33 2.47
CA LYS A 25 -11.89 2.40 2.32
C LYS A 25 -10.53 3.10 2.35
N SER A 26 -10.40 4.23 1.65
CA SER A 26 -9.15 4.99 1.59
C SER A 26 -8.79 5.67 2.91
N VAL A 27 -9.79 6.10 3.69
CA VAL A 27 -9.58 6.67 5.04
C VAL A 27 -9.05 5.59 5.98
N ILE A 28 -9.65 4.40 5.96
CA ILE A 28 -9.18 3.26 6.75
C ILE A 28 -7.76 2.84 6.34
N ALA A 29 -7.48 2.74 5.03
CA ALA A 29 -6.14 2.43 4.54
C ALA A 29 -5.10 3.46 5.02
N ALA A 30 -5.43 4.76 4.95
CA ALA A 30 -4.55 5.83 5.44
C ALA A 30 -4.32 5.76 6.96
N ALA A 31 -5.37 5.48 7.75
CA ALA A 31 -5.28 5.32 9.19
C ALA A 31 -4.37 4.14 9.58
N LEU A 32 -4.51 3.00 8.90
CA LEU A 32 -3.62 1.84 9.11
C LEU A 32 -2.16 2.18 8.77
N CYS A 33 -1.92 2.85 7.63
CA CYS A 33 -0.57 3.28 7.26
C CYS A 33 0.04 4.21 8.31
N ARG A 34 -0.74 5.15 8.86
CA ARG A 34 -0.30 6.04 9.95
C ARG A 34 0.08 5.23 11.20
N ILE A 35 -0.80 4.34 11.67
CA ILE A 35 -0.55 3.54 12.88
C ILE A 35 0.74 2.72 12.74
N PHE A 36 0.93 2.04 11.60
CA PHE A 36 2.12 1.23 11.36
C PHE A 36 3.39 2.08 11.24
N SER A 37 3.30 3.24 10.58
CA SER A 37 4.40 4.19 10.51
C SER A 37 4.79 4.71 11.90
N ASP A 38 3.81 5.01 12.76
CA ASP A 38 4.04 5.47 14.14
C ASP A 38 4.66 4.37 15.01
N GLN A 39 4.45 3.10 14.65
CA GLN A 39 5.12 1.93 15.26
C GLN A 39 6.52 1.65 14.66
N GLY A 40 7.00 2.48 13.73
CA GLY A 40 8.31 2.31 13.09
C GLY A 40 8.36 1.27 11.96
N LEU A 41 7.20 0.80 11.48
CA LEU A 41 7.13 -0.12 10.35
C LEU A 41 7.21 0.64 9.02
N ARG A 42 7.92 0.07 8.04
CA ARG A 42 7.88 0.58 6.66
C ARG A 42 6.59 0.14 5.99
N VAL A 43 5.75 1.10 5.64
CA VAL A 43 4.50 0.87 4.90
C VAL A 43 4.61 1.34 3.46
N ALA A 44 3.94 0.62 2.56
CA ALA A 44 3.80 0.98 1.16
C ALA A 44 2.32 0.86 0.77
N PRO A 45 1.55 1.96 0.77
CA PRO A 45 0.16 1.93 0.32
C PRO A 45 0.09 1.63 -1.19
N TYR A 46 -0.91 0.86 -1.61
CA TYR A 46 -1.15 0.49 -3.00
C TYR A 46 -2.66 0.51 -3.33
N LYS A 47 -3.04 1.06 -4.48
CA LYS A 47 -4.41 1.19 -4.97
C LYS A 47 -4.65 0.17 -6.09
N ALA A 48 -5.11 -1.02 -5.72
CA ALA A 48 -5.29 -2.15 -6.64
C ALA A 48 -6.15 -1.89 -7.90
N GLN A 49 -7.07 -0.92 -7.87
CA GLN A 49 -7.83 -0.46 -9.02
C GLN A 49 -7.90 1.07 -9.00
N ASN A 50 -7.21 1.71 -9.94
CA ASN A 50 -7.34 3.14 -10.16
C ASN A 50 -8.47 3.40 -11.17
N MET A 51 -9.64 3.81 -10.67
CA MET A 51 -10.72 4.36 -11.48
C MET A 51 -10.88 5.83 -11.10
N SER A 52 -9.79 6.60 -11.23
CA SER A 52 -9.77 8.04 -10.98
C SER A 52 -9.33 8.76 -12.24
N ASN A 53 -10.12 9.73 -12.68
CA ASN A 53 -9.77 10.65 -13.74
C ASN A 53 -8.69 11.69 -13.31
N ASN A 54 -8.12 11.56 -12.11
CA ASN A 54 -7.19 12.50 -11.50
C ASN A 54 -6.21 11.77 -10.54
N SER A 55 -5.43 10.83 -11.06
CA SER A 55 -4.30 10.26 -10.32
C SER A 55 -3.30 11.37 -9.96
N GLY A 56 -2.78 11.35 -8.73
CA GLY A 56 -1.59 12.15 -8.43
C GLY A 56 -0.39 11.61 -9.21
N VAL A 57 0.49 12.51 -9.64
CA VAL A 57 1.78 12.16 -10.24
C VAL A 57 2.85 12.10 -9.15
N THR A 58 3.72 11.08 -9.21
CA THR A 58 4.91 11.02 -8.35
C THR A 58 5.91 12.11 -8.75
N PRO A 59 6.89 12.47 -7.90
CA PRO A 59 7.95 13.41 -8.26
C PRO A 59 8.72 13.03 -9.54
N GLU A 60 8.74 11.74 -9.88
CA GLU A 60 9.36 11.17 -11.08
C GLU A 60 8.42 11.18 -12.30
N GLY A 61 7.21 11.75 -12.16
CA GLY A 61 6.22 11.85 -13.23
C GLY A 61 5.44 10.57 -13.51
N LEU A 62 5.52 9.56 -12.61
CA LEU A 62 4.77 8.32 -12.76
C LEU A 62 3.36 8.47 -12.18
N GLU A 63 2.40 7.75 -12.75
CA GLU A 63 1.03 7.67 -12.21
C GLU A 63 1.05 6.96 -10.85
N MET A 64 0.41 7.55 -9.83
CA MET A 64 0.20 6.84 -8.56
C MET A 64 -0.84 5.73 -8.74
N GLY A 65 -0.39 4.48 -8.59
CA GLY A 65 -1.20 3.26 -8.56
C GLY A 65 -0.99 2.47 -7.28
#